data_AF-A0A846EKG9-F1
#
_entry.id   AF-A0A846EKG9-F1
#
_cell.length_a   1.000
_cell.length_b   1.000
_cell.length_c   1.000
_cell.angle_alpha   90.00
_cell.angle_beta   90.00
_cell.angle_gamma   90.00
#
_symmetry.space_group_name_H-M   'P 1'
#
loop_
_entity.id
_entity.type
_entity.pdbx_description
1 polymer ?
#
loop_
_entity_poly.entity_id
_entity_poly.type
_entity_poly.pdbx_seq_one_letter_code
_entity_poly.pdbx_strand_id
1 'polypeptide(L)'
;MTKSNIEGISNQGQKKFHWPVWFPYPSSWLKALVLGLFIRVIVFVFTHTGEFGMRIANFTNSPELFIIFAILAILSPIFVITFTHHLFHIIVSKFIPSIQAPEIGKPKGLIPGIVSIWEGLSWLVICLSTLISCLLLVIIFPISNFNFYQPVELYTKFPETFTLIFTGIWIINVALLYQIDFLFKK
;
A
#
# COMPACT_ATOMS: atom_id res chain seq x y z
N MET A 1 32.88 63.50 3.86
CA MET A 1 32.85 62.27 4.66
C MET A 1 31.87 61.30 4.02
N THR A 2 32.39 60.12 3.73
CA THR A 2 31.95 59.16 2.71
C THR A 2 30.83 58.24 3.21
N LYS A 3 29.74 58.13 2.45
CA LYS A 3 28.69 57.11 2.63
C LYS A 3 29.29 55.73 2.38
N SER A 4 29.23 54.85 3.37
CA SER A 4 29.68 53.46 3.23
C SER A 4 28.66 52.65 2.44
N ASN A 5 29.01 52.32 1.20
CA ASN A 5 28.37 51.28 0.39
C ASN A 5 28.61 49.91 1.05
N ILE A 6 27.62 49.40 1.78
CA ILE A 6 27.57 47.99 2.20
C ILE A 6 26.16 47.47 1.90
N GLU A 7 25.81 47.40 0.62
CA GLU A 7 24.59 46.71 0.14
C GLU A 7 24.91 45.58 -0.87
N GLY A 8 26.18 45.14 -0.93
CA GLY A 8 26.67 44.35 -2.05
C GLY A 8 27.28 42.98 -1.69
N ILE A 9 26.88 42.31 -0.60
CA ILE A 9 27.44 40.99 -0.27
C ILE A 9 26.34 39.95 -0.01
N SER A 10 26.16 39.11 -1.02
CA SER A 10 25.71 37.71 -0.99
C SER A 10 24.29 37.38 -0.55
N ASN A 11 23.29 37.75 -1.36
CA ASN A 11 22.17 36.84 -1.63
C ASN A 11 22.47 36.07 -2.93
N GLN A 12 23.54 35.26 -2.89
CA GLN A 12 23.72 34.23 -3.91
C GLN A 12 22.57 33.25 -3.77
N GLY A 13 21.74 33.21 -4.81
CA GLY A 13 20.46 32.52 -4.82
C GLY A 13 20.55 31.11 -4.26
N GLN A 14 19.63 30.81 -3.35
CA GLN A 14 19.20 29.45 -3.09
C GLN A 14 18.84 28.84 -4.45
N LYS A 15 19.76 28.07 -5.04
CA LYS A 15 19.46 27.19 -6.18
C LYS A 15 18.35 26.29 -5.66
N LYS A 16 17.11 26.59 -6.04
CA LYS A 16 15.95 25.73 -5.74
C LYS A 16 16.32 24.34 -6.25
N PHE A 17 16.48 23.40 -5.31
CA PHE A 17 16.76 22.02 -5.64
C PHE A 17 15.55 21.51 -6.44
N HIS A 18 15.72 21.38 -7.76
CA HIS A 18 14.68 20.85 -8.63
C HIS A 18 14.78 19.33 -8.57
N TRP A 19 13.87 18.72 -7.83
CA TRP A 19 13.74 17.27 -7.81
C TRP A 19 13.43 16.78 -9.24
N PRO A 20 14.14 15.75 -9.75
CA PRO A 20 13.89 15.26 -11.09
C PRO A 20 12.48 14.70 -11.21
N VAL A 21 11.76 15.09 -12.27
CA VAL A 21 10.37 14.70 -12.50
C VAL A 21 10.22 13.18 -12.65
N TRP A 22 11.24 12.52 -13.20
CA TRP A 22 11.29 11.07 -13.43
C TRP A 22 11.53 10.25 -12.16
N PHE A 23 12.04 10.85 -11.09
CA PHE A 23 12.24 10.15 -9.81
C PHE A 23 11.09 10.48 -8.85
N PRO A 24 10.46 9.49 -8.20
CA PRO A 24 9.34 9.76 -7.32
C PRO A 24 9.73 10.74 -6.20
N TYR A 25 8.87 11.73 -5.93
CA TYR A 25 9.04 12.62 -4.80
C TYR A 25 9.00 11.83 -3.47
N PRO A 26 9.65 12.31 -2.39
CA PRO A 26 9.62 11.65 -1.09
C PRO A 26 8.20 11.35 -0.56
N SER A 27 7.22 12.21 -0.90
CA SER A 27 5.81 11.99 -0.56
C SER A 27 5.21 10.75 -1.25
N SER A 28 5.57 10.48 -2.50
CA SER A 28 5.15 9.29 -3.26
C SER A 28 5.75 8.01 -2.69
N TRP A 29 7.02 8.05 -2.27
CA TRP A 29 7.69 6.95 -1.56
C TRP A 29 7.02 6.65 -0.22
N LEU A 30 6.71 7.67 0.58
CA LEU A 30 6.03 7.49 1.86
C LEU A 30 4.67 6.81 1.67
N LYS A 31 3.88 7.26 0.68
CA LYS A 31 2.60 6.62 0.34
C LYS A 31 2.78 5.15 -0.04
N ALA A 32 3.79 4.83 -0.85
CA ALA A 32 4.08 3.44 -1.25
C ALA A 32 4.45 2.55 -0.05
N LEU A 33 5.27 3.05 0.87
CA LEU A 33 5.65 2.32 2.08
C LEU A 33 4.48 2.12 3.03
N VAL A 34 3.65 3.14 3.25
CA VAL A 34 2.43 3.04 4.05
C VAL A 34 1.47 2.01 3.45
N LEU A 35 1.30 2.02 2.12
CA LEU A 35 0.47 1.04 1.43
C LEU A 35 1.03 -0.38 1.56
N GLY A 36 2.34 -0.56 1.43
CA GLY A 36 3.00 -1.86 1.63
C GLY A 36 2.82 -2.39 3.05
N LEU A 37 2.95 -1.53 4.07
CA LEU A 37 2.66 -1.90 5.47
C LEU A 37 1.21 -2.33 5.64
N PHE A 38 0.28 -1.62 5.01
CA PHE A 38 -1.14 -1.94 5.07
C PHE A 38 -1.46 -3.31 4.44
N ILE A 39 -0.91 -3.60 3.26
CA ILE A 39 -1.03 -4.92 2.64
C ILE A 39 -0.43 -6.01 3.53
N ARG A 40 0.70 -5.75 4.18
CA ARG A 40 1.32 -6.71 5.10
C ARG A 40 0.40 -7.05 6.28
N VAL A 41 -0.29 -6.06 6.84
CA VAL A 41 -1.30 -6.30 7.90
C VAL A 41 -2.45 -7.14 7.38
N ILE A 42 -2.97 -6.84 6.18
CA ILE A 42 -4.05 -7.62 5.55
C ILE A 42 -3.62 -9.08 5.36
N VAL A 43 -2.45 -9.31 4.77
CA VAL A 43 -1.89 -10.65 4.55
C VAL A 43 -1.71 -11.37 5.87
N PHE A 44 -1.15 -10.70 6.89
CA PHE A 44 -0.97 -11.27 8.22
C PHE A 44 -2.28 -11.75 8.84
N VAL A 45 -3.33 -10.92 8.80
CA VAL A 45 -4.65 -11.29 9.34
C VAL A 45 -5.26 -12.44 8.55
N PHE A 46 -5.17 -12.40 7.22
CA PHE A 46 -5.67 -13.46 6.35
C PHE A 46 -4.99 -14.80 6.65
N THR A 47 -3.66 -14.84 6.70
CA THR A 47 -2.89 -16.06 6.94
C THR A 47 -3.14 -16.62 8.34
N HIS A 48 -3.14 -15.77 9.36
CA HIS A 48 -3.37 -16.23 10.74
C HIS A 48 -4.80 -16.72 10.95
N THR A 49 -5.80 -16.05 10.36
CA THR A 49 -7.20 -16.51 10.42
C THR A 49 -7.37 -17.84 9.71
N GLY A 50 -6.77 -17.98 8.52
CA GLY A 50 -6.79 -19.22 7.75
C GLY A 50 -6.10 -20.37 8.48
N GLU A 51 -4.88 -20.17 8.98
CA GLU A 51 -4.14 -21.18 9.74
C GLU A 51 -4.86 -21.59 11.03
N PHE A 52 -5.37 -20.62 11.78
CA PHE A 52 -6.13 -20.88 12.99
C PHE A 52 -7.37 -21.72 12.70
N GLY A 53 -8.09 -21.34 11.65
CA GLY A 53 -9.26 -22.08 11.17
C GLY A 53 -8.95 -23.51 10.75
N MET A 54 -7.89 -23.70 9.96
CA MET A 54 -7.42 -25.02 9.55
C MET A 54 -7.04 -25.89 10.75
N ARG A 55 -6.34 -25.33 11.74
CA ARG A 55 -5.96 -26.08 12.96
C ARG A 55 -7.18 -26.55 13.74
N ILE A 56 -8.21 -25.70 13.90
CA ILE A 56 -9.45 -26.07 14.59
C ILE A 56 -10.25 -27.11 13.81
N ALA A 57 -10.38 -26.92 12.50
CA ALA A 57 -11.11 -27.85 11.65
C ALA A 57 -10.46 -29.25 11.66
N ASN A 58 -9.13 -29.31 11.58
CA ASN A 58 -8.38 -30.57 11.66
C ASN A 58 -8.46 -31.20 13.06
N PHE A 59 -8.44 -30.40 14.13
CA PHE A 59 -8.62 -30.91 15.49
C PHE A 59 -9.99 -31.56 15.71
N THR A 60 -11.03 -31.00 15.09
CA THR A 60 -12.42 -31.47 15.25
C THR A 60 -12.83 -32.47 14.16
N ASN A 61 -11.99 -32.71 13.15
CA ASN A 61 -12.31 -33.50 11.95
C ASN A 61 -13.65 -33.11 11.29
N SER A 62 -14.03 -31.82 11.37
CA SER A 62 -15.30 -31.31 10.83
C SER A 62 -15.06 -30.51 9.55
N PRO A 63 -15.53 -31.00 8.38
CA PRO A 63 -15.45 -30.25 7.14
C PRO A 63 -16.31 -28.99 7.15
N GLU A 64 -17.37 -28.93 7.95
CA GLU A 64 -18.22 -27.75 8.09
C GLU A 64 -17.47 -26.59 8.75
N LEU A 65 -16.69 -26.88 9.80
CA LEU A 65 -15.84 -25.87 10.45
C LEU A 65 -14.77 -25.34 9.50
N PHE A 66 -14.20 -26.20 8.64
CA PHE A 66 -13.25 -25.76 7.61
C PHE A 66 -13.88 -24.72 6.68
N ILE A 67 -15.09 -24.97 6.18
CA ILE A 67 -15.80 -24.05 5.28
C ILE A 67 -16.10 -22.73 6.00
N ILE A 68 -16.56 -22.77 7.26
CA ILE A 68 -16.84 -21.57 8.04
C ILE A 68 -15.60 -20.70 8.21
N PHE A 69 -14.46 -21.30 8.60
CA PHE A 69 -13.23 -20.56 8.77
C PHE A 69 -12.62 -20.09 7.45
N ALA A 70 -12.80 -20.83 6.35
CA ALA A 70 -12.39 -20.38 5.02
C ALA A 70 -13.16 -19.11 4.61
N ILE A 71 -14.48 -19.09 4.85
CA ILE A 71 -15.30 -17.89 4.62
C ILE A 71 -14.83 -16.73 5.50
N LEU A 72 -14.58 -16.98 6.80
CA LEU A 72 -14.08 -15.95 7.71
C LEU A 72 -12.70 -15.41 7.28
N ALA A 73 -11.81 -16.28 6.83
CA ALA A 73 -10.51 -15.87 6.30
C ALA A 73 -10.67 -14.94 5.10
N ILE A 74 -11.55 -15.27 4.14
CA ILE A 74 -11.85 -14.44 2.96
C ILE A 74 -12.49 -13.11 3.35
N LEU A 75 -13.34 -13.07 4.38
CA LEU A 75 -14.00 -11.85 4.84
C LEU A 75 -13.09 -10.96 5.71
N SER A 76 -12.09 -11.55 6.38
CA SER A 76 -11.21 -10.83 7.31
C SER A 76 -10.52 -9.59 6.74
N PRO A 77 -10.04 -9.55 5.47
CA PRO A 77 -9.46 -8.36 4.86
C PRO A 77 -10.45 -7.20 4.82
N ILE A 78 -11.72 -7.47 4.52
CA ILE A 78 -12.77 -6.44 4.40
C ILE A 78 -12.96 -5.73 5.76
N PHE A 79 -12.96 -6.49 6.85
CA PHE A 79 -13.05 -5.95 8.21
C PHE A 79 -11.83 -5.13 8.58
N VAL A 80 -10.62 -5.64 8.32
CA VAL A 80 -9.36 -4.92 8.56
C VAL A 80 -9.34 -3.60 7.82
N ILE A 81 -9.78 -3.60 6.56
CA ILE A 81 -9.77 -2.41 5.72
C ILE A 81 -10.75 -1.37 6.24
N THR A 82 -12.01 -1.76 6.46
CA THR A 82 -13.05 -0.87 6.95
C THR A 82 -12.67 -0.27 8.31
N PHE A 83 -12.14 -1.10 9.21
CA PHE A 83 -11.72 -0.66 10.53
C PHE A 83 -10.54 0.30 10.47
N THR A 84 -9.50 -0.03 9.69
CA THR A 84 -8.30 0.81 9.59
C THR A 84 -8.60 2.14 8.92
N HIS A 85 -9.42 2.14 7.86
CA HIS A 85 -9.86 3.36 7.21
C HIS A 85 -10.62 4.27 8.18
N HIS A 86 -11.55 3.71 8.95
CA HIS A 86 -12.30 4.46 9.95
C HIS A 86 -11.42 4.99 11.08
N LEU A 87 -10.51 4.15 11.60
CA LEU A 87 -9.58 4.53 12.65
C LEU A 87 -8.63 5.64 12.19
N PHE A 88 -8.12 5.56 10.95
CA PHE A 88 -7.30 6.58 10.34
C PHE A 88 -8.03 7.92 10.28
N HIS A 89 -9.29 7.92 9.83
CA HIS A 89 -10.11 9.12 9.78
C HIS A 89 -10.28 9.77 11.17
N ILE A 90 -10.56 8.96 12.20
CA ILE A 90 -10.66 9.44 13.60
C ILE A 90 -9.34 10.05 14.06
N ILE A 91 -8.22 9.36 13.86
CA ILE A 91 -6.89 9.81 14.30
C ILE A 91 -6.52 11.13 13.60
N VAL A 92 -6.67 11.21 12.28
CA VAL A 92 -6.37 12.44 11.52
C VAL A 92 -7.26 13.60 11.99
N SER A 93 -8.56 13.35 12.20
CA SER A 93 -9.48 14.39 12.69
C SER A 93 -9.13 14.92 14.09
N LYS A 94 -8.54 14.08 14.94
CA LYS A 94 -8.23 14.41 16.33
C LYS A 94 -6.85 15.05 16.50
N PHE A 95 -5.86 14.60 15.72
CA PHE A 95 -4.46 15.01 15.90
C PHE A 95 -3.97 16.04 14.88
N ILE A 96 -4.51 16.07 13.66
CA ILE A 96 -4.07 17.01 12.62
C ILE A 96 -5.27 17.55 11.82
N PRO A 97 -6.11 18.39 12.45
CA PRO A 97 -7.31 18.94 11.80
C PRO A 97 -6.99 19.85 10.60
N SER A 98 -5.75 20.33 10.46
CA SER A 98 -5.29 21.16 9.33
C SER A 98 -5.03 20.40 8.03
N ILE A 99 -4.95 19.05 8.06
CA ILE A 99 -4.78 18.20 6.87
C ILE A 99 -6.15 17.74 6.32
N GLN A 100 -7.26 18.04 7.00
CA GLN A 100 -8.59 17.76 6.46
C GLN A 100 -8.86 18.65 5.25
N ALA A 101 -9.00 18.02 4.08
CA ALA A 101 -9.45 18.71 2.88
C ALA A 101 -10.85 19.34 3.16
N PRO A 102 -11.10 20.61 2.77
CA PRO A 102 -12.35 21.32 3.06
C PRO A 102 -13.61 20.63 2.52
N GLU A 103 -13.45 19.73 1.56
CA GLU A 103 -14.51 18.97 0.92
C GLU A 103 -15.03 17.79 1.76
N ILE A 104 -14.28 17.39 2.81
CA ILE A 104 -14.64 16.27 3.68
C ILE A 104 -15.24 16.85 4.95
N GLY A 105 -16.54 17.12 4.91
CA GLY A 105 -17.30 17.60 6.06
C GLY A 105 -17.12 16.72 7.30
N LYS A 106 -17.26 17.32 8.49
CA LYS A 106 -17.13 16.65 9.80
C LYS A 106 -17.81 15.28 9.78
N PRO A 107 -17.12 14.19 10.18
CA PRO A 107 -17.69 12.84 10.12
C PRO A 107 -18.93 12.78 11.01
N LYS A 108 -20.12 12.66 10.40
CA LYS A 108 -21.38 12.45 11.11
C LYS A 108 -21.77 10.98 10.98
N GLY A 109 -21.48 10.20 12.03
CA GLY A 109 -22.00 8.84 12.20
C GLY A 109 -20.99 7.70 12.05
N LEU A 110 -21.46 6.49 12.37
CA LEU A 110 -20.72 5.22 12.33
C LEU A 110 -20.70 4.56 10.93
N ILE A 111 -21.35 5.18 9.93
CA ILE A 111 -21.55 4.59 8.60
C ILE A 111 -20.78 5.42 7.56
N PRO A 112 -19.90 4.82 6.76
CA PRO A 112 -19.07 5.53 5.79
C PRO A 112 -19.86 6.04 4.57
N GLY A 113 -19.47 7.20 4.04
CA GLY A 113 -20.08 7.86 2.88
C GLY A 113 -19.29 7.75 1.57
N ILE A 114 -19.97 8.01 0.45
CA ILE A 114 -19.62 7.73 -0.97
C ILE A 114 -18.34 8.46 -1.48
N VAL A 115 -17.82 9.44 -0.74
CA VAL A 115 -16.51 10.09 -1.02
C VAL A 115 -15.34 9.07 -0.90
N SER A 116 -15.60 7.91 -0.30
CA SER A 116 -14.77 6.68 -0.30
C SER A 116 -14.43 6.14 -1.70
N ILE A 117 -15.07 6.60 -2.79
CA ILE A 117 -14.67 6.23 -4.17
C ILE A 117 -13.24 6.71 -4.51
N TRP A 118 -12.73 7.74 -3.82
CA TRP A 118 -11.33 8.16 -3.94
C TRP A 118 -10.34 7.12 -3.36
N GLU A 119 -10.78 6.23 -2.45
CA GLU A 119 -10.00 5.04 -2.04
C GLU A 119 -9.89 4.02 -3.19
N GLY A 120 -10.80 4.03 -4.16
CA GLY A 120 -10.75 3.23 -5.38
C GLY A 120 -9.49 3.45 -6.22
N LEU A 121 -8.87 4.63 -6.16
CA LEU A 121 -7.57 4.89 -6.79
C LEU A 121 -6.45 4.11 -6.10
N SER A 122 -6.48 3.96 -4.77
CA SER A 122 -5.49 3.14 -4.07
C SER A 122 -5.64 1.67 -4.46
N TRP A 123 -6.87 1.18 -4.66
CA TRP A 123 -7.12 -0.16 -5.19
C TRP A 123 -6.57 -0.33 -6.61
N LEU A 124 -6.78 0.65 -7.48
CA LEU A 124 -6.22 0.64 -8.83
C LEU A 124 -4.68 0.61 -8.78
N VAL A 125 -4.05 1.39 -7.88
CA VAL A 125 -2.61 1.37 -7.68
C VAL A 125 -2.12 0.00 -7.21
N ILE A 126 -2.82 -0.66 -6.28
CA ILE A 126 -2.50 -2.03 -5.85
C ILE A 126 -2.61 -3.00 -7.01
N CYS A 127 -3.75 -3.03 -7.70
CA CYS A 127 -4.02 -3.96 -8.80
C CYS A 127 -3.02 -3.76 -9.94
N LEU A 128 -2.79 -2.51 -10.35
CA LEU A 128 -1.90 -2.18 -11.46
C LEU A 128 -0.43 -2.44 -11.11
N SER A 129 0.02 -2.06 -9.90
CA SER A 129 1.37 -2.38 -9.44
C SER A 129 1.61 -3.88 -9.36
N THR A 130 0.63 -4.64 -8.85
CA THR A 130 0.71 -6.10 -8.77
C THR A 130 0.78 -6.71 -10.16
N LEU A 131 -0.06 -6.26 -11.10
CA LEU A 131 -0.05 -6.74 -12.47
C LEU A 131 1.28 -6.46 -13.17
N ILE A 132 1.78 -5.23 -13.10
CA ILE A 132 3.08 -4.85 -13.70
C ILE A 132 4.21 -5.65 -13.07
N SER A 133 4.22 -5.81 -11.75
CA SER A 133 5.26 -6.57 -11.05
C SER A 133 5.23 -8.05 -11.42
N CYS A 134 4.03 -8.64 -11.56
CA CYS A 134 3.88 -10.01 -12.07
C CYS A 134 4.39 -10.14 -13.49
N LEU A 135 4.05 -9.21 -14.40
CA LEU A 135 4.54 -9.23 -15.78
C LEU A 135 6.07 -9.13 -15.84
N LEU A 136 6.67 -8.24 -15.05
CA LEU A 136 8.13 -8.10 -14.97
C LEU A 136 8.77 -9.37 -14.40
N LEU A 137 8.19 -9.98 -13.37
CA LEU A 137 8.68 -11.25 -12.84
C LEU A 137 8.60 -12.37 -13.87
N VAL A 138 7.52 -12.46 -14.64
CA VAL A 138 7.37 -13.47 -15.69
C VAL A 138 8.45 -13.33 -16.77
N ILE A 139 8.85 -12.09 -17.08
CA ILE A 139 9.95 -11.81 -18.02
C ILE A 139 11.31 -12.21 -17.42
N ILE A 140 11.55 -11.91 -16.14
CA ILE A 140 12.83 -12.18 -15.45
C ILE A 140 12.97 -13.67 -15.10
N PHE A 141 11.88 -14.31 -14.70
CA PHE A 141 11.78 -15.72 -14.33
C PHE A 141 10.79 -16.40 -15.27
N PRO A 142 11.26 -16.95 -16.41
CA PRO A 142 10.37 -17.59 -17.37
C PRO A 142 9.59 -18.73 -16.70
N ILE A 143 8.26 -18.68 -16.84
CA ILE A 143 7.31 -19.61 -16.21
C ILE A 143 7.52 -21.07 -16.68
N SER A 144 8.36 -21.28 -17.70
CA SER A 144 8.66 -22.59 -18.31
C SER A 144 9.19 -23.65 -17.34
N ASN A 145 9.58 -23.28 -16.11
CA ASN A 145 10.03 -24.20 -15.07
C ASN A 145 8.98 -24.47 -13.97
N PHE A 146 7.77 -23.91 -14.07
CA PHE A 146 6.70 -24.14 -13.09
C PHE A 146 5.91 -25.41 -13.42
N ASN A 147 6.03 -26.43 -12.56
CA ASN A 147 5.23 -27.64 -12.67
C ASN A 147 3.92 -27.51 -11.89
N PHE A 148 2.85 -27.06 -12.56
CA PHE A 148 1.52 -26.83 -11.98
C PHE A 148 0.88 -28.05 -11.26
N TYR A 149 1.46 -29.24 -11.37
CA TYR A 149 1.03 -30.44 -10.66
C TYR A 149 1.68 -30.61 -9.28
N GLN A 150 2.59 -29.72 -8.88
CA GLN A 150 3.21 -29.79 -7.57
C GLN A 150 2.31 -29.23 -6.46
N PRO A 151 2.35 -29.82 -5.26
CA PRO A 151 1.57 -29.34 -4.12
C PRO A 151 1.91 -27.90 -3.76
N VAL A 152 0.89 -27.12 -3.37
CA VAL A 152 0.98 -25.68 -3.01
C VAL A 152 2.08 -25.40 -1.97
N GLU A 153 2.34 -26.37 -1.09
CA GLU A 153 3.38 -26.32 -0.06
C GLU A 153 4.80 -26.13 -0.62
N LEU A 154 5.10 -26.62 -1.83
CA LEU A 154 6.39 -26.37 -2.50
C LEU A 154 6.53 -24.90 -2.93
N TYR A 155 5.41 -24.24 -3.25
CA TYR A 155 5.37 -22.83 -3.61
C TYR A 155 5.34 -21.90 -2.40
N THR A 156 4.94 -22.37 -1.22
CA THR A 156 5.08 -21.56 0.01
C THR A 156 6.53 -21.32 0.41
N LYS A 157 7.47 -22.11 -0.15
CA LYS A 157 8.92 -22.00 0.03
C LYS A 157 9.57 -21.33 -1.18
N PHE A 158 8.99 -20.25 -1.70
CA PHE A 158 9.72 -19.41 -2.64
C PHE A 158 11.02 -18.93 -1.97
N PRO A 159 12.15 -18.88 -2.71
CA PRO A 159 13.38 -18.33 -2.18
C PRO A 159 13.11 -16.92 -1.65
N GLU A 160 13.58 -16.60 -0.44
CA GLU A 160 13.41 -15.27 0.16
C GLU A 160 13.87 -14.16 -0.81
N THR A 161 14.89 -14.44 -1.62
CA THR A 161 15.39 -13.60 -2.71
C THR A 161 14.29 -13.22 -3.71
N PHE A 162 13.41 -14.14 -4.11
CA PHE A 162 12.33 -13.88 -5.05
C PHE A 162 11.28 -12.94 -4.44
N THR A 163 10.87 -13.21 -3.20
CA THR A 163 9.93 -12.34 -2.47
C THR A 163 10.50 -10.93 -2.28
N LEU A 164 11.80 -10.82 -1.99
CA LEU A 164 12.48 -9.53 -1.85
C LEU A 164 12.53 -8.77 -3.18
N ILE A 165 12.90 -9.43 -4.28
CA ILE A 165 12.91 -8.83 -5.63
C ILE A 165 11.51 -8.36 -6.02
N PHE A 166 10.49 -9.22 -5.85
CA PHE A 166 9.10 -8.86 -6.13
C PHE A 166 8.65 -7.64 -5.33
N THR A 167 8.91 -7.65 -4.03
CA THR A 167 8.53 -6.54 -3.13
C THR A 167 9.22 -5.24 -3.54
N GLY A 168 10.51 -5.30 -3.91
CA GLY A 168 11.25 -4.14 -4.40
C GLY A 168 10.64 -3.55 -5.68
N ILE A 169 10.40 -4.38 -6.69
CA ILE A 169 9.76 -3.99 -7.95
C ILE A 169 8.36 -3.41 -7.68
N TRP A 170 7.60 -4.07 -6.81
CA TRP A 170 6.25 -3.65 -6.45
C TRP A 170 6.22 -2.28 -5.76
N ILE A 171 7.10 -2.03 -4.78
CA ILE A 171 7.19 -0.73 -4.11
C ILE A 171 7.58 0.39 -5.08
N ILE A 172 8.53 0.11 -6.00
CA ILE A 172 8.94 1.07 -7.04
C ILE A 172 7.74 1.42 -7.94
N ASN A 173 6.99 0.42 -8.40
CA ASN A 173 5.80 0.63 -9.23
C ASN A 173 4.74 1.45 -8.51
N VAL A 174 4.45 1.16 -7.23
CA VAL A 174 3.52 1.97 -6.43
C VAL A 174 4.00 3.41 -6.29
N ALA A 175 5.29 3.64 -6.03
CA ALA A 175 5.85 4.98 -5.91
C ALA A 175 5.75 5.76 -7.23
N LEU A 176 5.98 5.11 -8.38
CA LEU A 176 5.81 5.69 -9.70
C LEU A 176 4.34 6.03 -10.01
N LEU A 177 3.39 5.16 -9.65
CA LEU A 177 1.97 5.45 -9.85
C LEU A 177 1.50 6.63 -8.99
N TYR A 178 1.95 6.73 -7.73
CA TYR A 178 1.68 7.91 -6.91
C TYR A 178 2.39 9.17 -7.41
N GLN A 179 3.55 9.04 -8.04
CA GLN A 179 4.23 10.16 -8.69
C GLN A 179 3.40 10.72 -9.84
N ILE A 180 2.78 9.86 -10.65
CA ILE A 180 1.90 10.28 -11.74
C ILE A 180 0.71 11.08 -11.18
N ASP A 181 0.02 10.56 -10.16
CA ASP A 181 -1.09 11.28 -9.48
C ASP A 181 -0.63 12.64 -8.94
N PHE A 182 0.56 12.71 -8.35
CA PHE A 182 1.11 13.96 -7.84
C PHE A 182 1.39 14.98 -8.94
N LEU A 183 1.90 14.55 -10.10
CA LEU A 183 2.20 15.42 -11.23
C LEU A 183 0.94 15.96 -11.91
N PHE A 184 -0.14 15.18 -11.97
CA PHE A 184 -1.42 15.63 -12.55
C PHE A 184 -2.20 16.63 -11.69
N LYS A 185 -1.95 16.63 -10.38
CA LYS A 185 -2.63 17.53 -9.42
C LYS A 185 -1.94 18.88 -9.25
N LYS A 186 -0.77 19.07 -9.84
CA LYS A 186 0.04 20.28 -9.74
C LYS A 186 -0.23 21.19 -10.94
#